data_AF-A0A760R642-F1
#
_entry.id   AF-A0A760R642-F1
#
_cell.length_a   1.000
_cell.length_b   1.000
_cell.length_c   1.000
_cell.angle_alpha   90.00
_cell.angle_beta   90.00
_cell.angle_gamma   90.00
#
_symmetry.space_group_name_H-M   'P 1'
#
loop_
_entity.id
_entity.type
_entity.pdbx_description
1 polymer ?
#
loop_
_entity_poly.entity_id
_entity_poly.type
_entity_poly.pdbx_seq_one_letter_code
_entity_poly.pdbx_strand_id
1 'polypeptide(L)'
;MTMKTRYSLIILLNAAGLALFLSWYLPVNHGFWFTIDSDIFHFFNQKLVESHAFLWWVAITNNRAFDGCSLLAMGGLMLSFWLKEDASGRRRIVIIGLVMLLTAVVLNQLGQALIPVKRASPTLSFEHIYRVSELLHIPTKDASKDSFPGDHGMMLLIFSAFMLRYFGKTAGIIALIIFVVFAFPRVMIGAHWFTDIVVGSLTVILIGLPWWLMTPLSDRAIALFENYLPGGNKQILNK
;
A
#
# COMPACT_ATOMS: atom_id res chain seq x y z
N MET A 1 -1.59 -21.42 20.06
CA MET A 1 -2.19 -20.34 20.88
C MET A 1 -3.33 -19.72 20.07
N THR A 2 -4.57 -20.05 20.40
CA THR A 2 -5.78 -19.53 19.72
C THR A 2 -5.92 -18.04 20.00
N MET A 3 -5.76 -17.21 18.96
CA MET A 3 -6.02 -15.77 19.06
C MET A 3 -7.48 -15.53 19.47
N LYS A 4 -7.69 -14.72 20.52
CA LYS A 4 -9.01 -14.17 20.82
C LYS A 4 -9.28 -13.04 19.84
N THR A 5 -10.31 -13.20 19.01
CA THR A 5 -10.75 -12.17 18.07
C THR A 5 -11.11 -10.88 18.81
N ARG A 6 -10.51 -9.76 18.41
CA ARG A 6 -10.73 -8.46 19.03
C ARG A 6 -11.84 -7.69 18.29
N TYR A 7 -13.08 -8.17 18.40
CA TYR A 7 -14.22 -7.61 17.66
C TYR A 7 -14.40 -6.10 17.85
N SER A 8 -14.28 -5.59 19.09
CA SER A 8 -14.43 -4.16 19.36
C SER A 8 -13.41 -3.31 18.61
N LEU A 9 -12.16 -3.77 18.49
CA LEU A 9 -11.12 -3.05 17.77
C LEU A 9 -11.31 -3.16 16.25
N ILE A 10 -11.77 -4.30 15.75
CA ILE A 10 -12.15 -4.46 14.33
C ILE A 10 -13.25 -3.46 13.97
N ILE A 11 -14.32 -3.39 14.77
CA ILE A 11 -15.44 -2.47 14.53
C ILE A 11 -14.96 -1.02 14.60
N LEU A 12 -14.09 -0.68 15.56
CA LEU A 12 -13.52 0.67 15.67
C LEU A 12 -12.70 1.05 14.42
N LEU A 13 -11.85 0.14 13.93
CA LEU A 13 -11.05 0.38 12.72
C LEU A 13 -11.93 0.52 11.48
N ASN A 14 -12.96 -0.33 11.34
CA ASN A 14 -13.91 -0.23 10.23
C ASN A 14 -14.69 1.09 10.29
N ALA A 15 -15.13 1.51 11.48
CA ALA A 15 -15.82 2.78 11.69
C ALA A 15 -14.92 3.97 11.35
N ALA A 16 -13.64 3.91 11.73
CA ALA A 16 -12.65 4.91 11.35
C ALA A 16 -12.42 4.94 9.83
N GLY A 17 -12.32 3.78 9.17
CA GLY A 17 -12.20 3.69 7.71
C GLY A 17 -13.41 4.27 7.00
N LEU A 18 -14.62 3.94 7.46
CA LEU A 18 -15.86 4.48 6.90
C LEU A 18 -15.96 6.00 7.13
N ALA A 19 -15.66 6.48 8.34
CA ALA A 19 -15.66 7.90 8.65
C ALA A 19 -14.65 8.67 7.79
N LEU A 20 -13.46 8.12 7.58
CA LEU A 20 -12.44 8.70 6.71
C LEU A 20 -12.94 8.81 5.26
N PHE A 21 -13.49 7.72 4.71
CA PHE A 21 -14.07 7.73 3.37
C PHE A 21 -15.21 8.73 3.23
N LEU A 22 -16.17 8.73 4.16
CA LEU A 22 -17.32 9.64 4.12
C LEU A 22 -16.90 11.10 4.29
N SER A 23 -15.85 11.38 5.06
CA SER A 23 -15.30 12.74 5.20
C SER A 23 -14.80 13.32 3.88
N TRP A 24 -14.42 12.46 2.93
CA TRP A 24 -13.94 12.81 1.61
C TRP A 24 -15.02 12.69 0.52
N TYR A 25 -15.90 11.71 0.64
CA TYR A 25 -16.89 11.39 -0.38
C TYR A 25 -18.16 12.27 -0.31
N LEU A 26 -18.62 12.62 0.89
CA LEU A 26 -19.88 13.37 1.07
C LEU A 26 -19.79 14.87 0.73
N PRO A 27 -18.70 15.59 1.07
CA PRO A 27 -18.64 17.01 0.77
C PRO A 27 -18.59 17.28 -0.73
N VAL A 28 -19.24 18.35 -1.17
CA VAL A 28 -19.17 18.82 -2.56
C VAL A 28 -17.71 19.08 -2.93
N ASN A 29 -17.28 18.57 -4.08
CA ASN A 29 -15.88 18.63 -4.55
C ASN A 29 -14.87 18.13 -3.51
N HIS A 30 -15.22 17.14 -2.69
CA HIS A 30 -14.38 16.60 -1.60
C HIS A 30 -14.06 17.60 -0.46
N GLY A 31 -14.67 18.78 -0.47
CA GLY A 31 -14.56 19.76 0.60
C GLY A 31 -13.11 20.18 0.87
N PHE A 32 -12.71 20.20 2.14
CA PHE A 32 -11.36 20.62 2.55
C PHE A 32 -10.25 19.71 1.97
N TRP A 33 -10.57 18.46 1.66
CA TRP A 33 -9.59 17.53 1.08
C TRP A 33 -9.10 17.99 -0.28
N PHE A 34 -9.97 18.60 -1.09
CA PHE A 34 -9.58 19.11 -2.40
C PHE A 34 -8.60 20.27 -2.29
N THR A 35 -8.77 21.15 -1.31
CA THR A 35 -7.79 22.22 -1.03
C THR A 35 -6.42 21.64 -0.71
N ILE A 36 -6.36 20.66 0.20
CA ILE A 36 -5.11 19.97 0.54
C ILE A 36 -4.49 19.30 -0.69
N ASP A 37 -5.29 18.57 -1.45
CA ASP A 37 -4.89 17.88 -2.67
C ASP A 37 -4.30 18.84 -3.72
N SER A 38 -4.99 19.96 -3.96
CA SER A 38 -4.60 20.98 -4.93
C SER A 38 -3.33 21.70 -4.49
N ASP A 39 -3.24 22.11 -3.22
CA ASP A 39 -2.08 22.80 -2.66
C ASP A 39 -0.83 21.92 -2.74
N ILE A 40 -0.94 20.64 -2.34
CA ILE A 40 0.16 19.68 -2.43
C ILE A 40 0.61 19.51 -3.89
N PHE A 41 -0.34 19.35 -4.81
CA PHE A 41 -0.01 19.18 -6.23
C PHE A 41 0.70 20.42 -6.79
N HIS A 42 0.13 21.62 -6.62
CA HIS A 42 0.72 22.84 -7.17
C HIS A 42 2.09 23.15 -6.55
N PHE A 43 2.26 22.89 -5.25
CA PHE A 43 3.56 23.02 -4.60
C PHE A 43 4.63 22.18 -5.29
N PHE A 44 4.38 20.87 -5.50
CA PHE A 44 5.36 20.02 -6.16
C PHE A 44 5.48 20.29 -7.66
N ASN A 45 4.38 20.66 -8.33
CA ASN A 45 4.40 20.95 -9.76
C ASN A 45 5.27 22.15 -10.09
N GLN A 46 5.22 23.22 -9.28
CA GLN A 46 6.13 24.37 -9.43
C GLN A 46 7.59 23.97 -9.16
N LYS A 47 7.84 23.10 -8.18
CA LYS A 47 9.20 22.61 -7.89
C LYS A 47 9.85 21.85 -9.04
N LEU A 48 9.07 21.28 -9.96
CA LEU A 48 9.60 20.59 -11.15
C LEU A 48 10.41 21.52 -12.06
N VAL A 49 10.04 22.80 -12.14
CA VAL A 49 10.76 23.78 -12.98
C VAL A 49 11.77 24.61 -12.19
N GLU A 50 11.57 24.78 -10.88
CA GLU A 50 12.51 25.52 -10.03
C GLU A 50 13.81 24.76 -9.76
N SER A 51 13.77 23.41 -9.74
CA SER A 51 14.91 22.60 -9.38
C SER A 51 15.09 21.42 -10.33
N HIS A 52 16.16 21.49 -11.13
CA HIS A 52 16.56 20.40 -12.01
C HIS A 52 16.89 19.12 -11.21
N ALA A 53 17.48 19.24 -10.02
CA ALA A 53 17.75 18.10 -9.15
C ALA A 53 16.45 17.41 -8.68
N PHE A 54 15.44 18.20 -8.33
CA PHE A 54 14.13 17.69 -7.95
C PHE A 54 13.44 16.99 -9.13
N LEU A 55 13.45 17.62 -10.31
CA LEU A 55 12.90 17.05 -11.54
C LEU A 55 13.46 15.66 -11.83
N TRP A 56 14.80 15.51 -11.82
CA TRP A 56 15.45 14.21 -12.02
C TRP A 56 15.14 13.20 -10.93
N TRP A 57 15.13 13.63 -9.67
CA TRP A 57 14.79 12.75 -8.55
C TRP A 57 13.37 12.19 -8.69
N VAL A 58 12.39 13.05 -8.98
CA VAL A 58 11.00 12.64 -9.21
C VAL A 58 10.89 11.73 -10.45
N ALA A 59 11.61 12.04 -11.53
CA ALA A 59 11.61 11.23 -12.75
C ALA A 59 12.14 9.80 -12.52
N ILE A 60 13.26 9.67 -11.81
CA ILE A 60 13.89 8.37 -11.49
C ILE A 60 12.97 7.55 -10.59
N THR A 61 12.48 8.17 -9.50
CA THR A 61 11.63 7.50 -8.51
C THR A 61 10.25 7.12 -9.05
N ASN A 62 9.79 7.76 -10.13
CA ASN A 62 8.51 7.44 -10.76
C ASN A 62 8.63 6.60 -12.04
N ASN A 63 9.82 6.10 -12.36
CA ASN A 63 10.02 5.15 -13.45
C ASN A 63 9.41 3.78 -13.09
N ARG A 64 8.89 3.04 -14.09
CA ARG A 64 8.33 1.70 -13.90
C ARG A 64 9.36 0.70 -13.35
N ALA A 65 10.65 0.86 -13.67
CA ALA A 65 11.71 0.04 -13.09
C ALA A 65 11.88 0.28 -11.58
N PHE A 66 11.60 1.50 -11.10
CA PHE A 66 11.70 1.85 -9.69
C PHE A 66 10.62 1.18 -8.82
N ASP A 67 9.49 0.79 -9.41
CA ASP A 67 8.50 -0.07 -8.73
C ASP A 67 9.16 -1.39 -8.26
N GLY A 68 10.15 -1.90 -8.99
CA GLY A 68 10.96 -3.06 -8.59
C GLY A 68 11.81 -2.81 -7.33
N CYS A 69 12.28 -1.58 -7.11
CA CYS A 69 13.04 -1.23 -5.90
C CYS A 69 12.18 -1.37 -4.64
N SER A 70 10.89 -1.05 -4.71
CA SER A 70 9.96 -1.26 -3.58
C SER A 70 9.83 -2.75 -3.23
N LEU A 71 9.70 -3.62 -4.24
CA LEU A 71 9.65 -5.07 -4.07
C LEU A 71 10.96 -5.63 -3.51
N LEU A 72 12.11 -5.11 -3.97
CA LEU A 72 13.41 -5.48 -3.43
C LEU A 72 13.57 -5.05 -1.97
N ALA A 73 13.08 -3.86 -1.59
CA ALA A 73 13.11 -3.40 -0.20
C ALA A 73 12.22 -4.28 0.71
N MET A 74 11.00 -4.58 0.26
CA MET A 74 10.08 -5.49 0.96
C MET A 74 10.68 -6.89 1.09
N GLY A 75 11.19 -7.44 -0.02
CA GLY A 75 11.82 -8.75 -0.08
C GLY A 75 13.09 -8.82 0.76
N GLY A 76 13.90 -7.77 0.77
CA GLY A 76 15.10 -7.64 1.60
C GLY A 76 14.77 -7.65 3.10
N LEU A 77 13.70 -6.95 3.51
CA LEU A 77 13.23 -6.99 4.88
C LEU A 77 12.77 -8.41 5.26
N MET A 78 11.97 -9.08 4.42
CA MET A 78 11.56 -10.47 4.67
C MET A 78 12.75 -11.44 4.68
N LEU A 79 13.71 -11.26 3.78
CA LEU A 79 14.93 -12.06 3.69
C LEU A 79 15.76 -11.93 4.97
N SER A 80 15.81 -10.74 5.57
CA SER A 80 16.53 -10.53 6.84
C SER A 80 16.00 -11.37 8.00
N PHE A 81 14.69 -11.70 7.98
CA PHE A 81 14.09 -12.65 8.92
C PHE A 81 14.32 -14.09 8.48
N TRP A 82 14.16 -14.38 7.18
CA TRP A 82 14.37 -15.70 6.61
C TRP A 82 15.78 -16.26 6.89
N LEU A 83 16.82 -15.44 6.77
CA LEU A 83 18.21 -15.84 7.00
C LEU A 83 18.48 -16.30 8.44
N LYS A 84 17.70 -15.79 9.41
CA LYS A 84 17.86 -16.08 10.85
C LYS A 84 17.12 -17.34 11.30
N GLU A 85 16.21 -17.85 10.47
CA GLU A 85 15.35 -18.98 10.81
C GLU A 85 15.90 -20.32 10.32
N ASP A 86 15.42 -21.40 10.92
CA ASP A 86 15.67 -22.78 10.49
C ASP A 86 14.83 -23.16 9.26
N ALA A 87 14.94 -24.39 8.78
CA ALA A 87 14.23 -24.82 7.58
C ALA A 87 12.69 -24.77 7.71
N SER A 88 12.14 -24.92 8.93
CA SER A 88 10.70 -24.82 9.17
C SER A 88 10.25 -23.35 9.19
N GLY A 89 10.96 -22.48 9.92
CA GLY A 89 10.69 -21.05 9.98
C GLY A 89 10.84 -20.37 8.62
N ARG A 90 11.87 -20.73 7.85
CA ARG A 90 12.07 -20.29 6.45
C ARG A 90 10.87 -20.59 5.56
N ARG A 91 10.35 -21.82 5.64
CA ARG A 91 9.16 -22.23 4.89
C ARG A 91 7.93 -21.42 5.32
N ARG A 92 7.75 -21.22 6.63
CA ARG A 92 6.65 -20.41 7.17
C ARG A 92 6.70 -18.96 6.69
N ILE A 93 7.88 -18.34 6.64
CA ILE A 93 8.06 -16.97 6.14
C ILE A 93 7.66 -16.86 4.66
N VAL A 94 8.06 -17.82 3.83
CA VAL A 94 7.64 -17.87 2.42
C VAL A 94 6.11 -17.97 2.31
N ILE A 95 5.48 -18.81 3.13
CA ILE A 95 4.03 -18.96 3.15
C ILE A 95 3.33 -17.69 3.62
N ILE A 96 3.84 -17.02 4.66
CA ILE A 96 3.33 -15.71 5.08
C ILE A 96 3.40 -14.71 3.92
N GLY A 97 4.50 -14.70 3.16
CA GLY A 97 4.65 -13.89 1.95
C GLY A 97 3.60 -14.21 0.88
N LEU A 98 3.33 -15.49 0.63
CA LEU A 98 2.28 -15.92 -0.31
C LEU A 98 0.89 -15.49 0.15
N VAL A 99 0.55 -15.71 1.41
CA VAL A 99 -0.74 -15.30 1.98
C VAL A 99 -0.89 -13.78 1.91
N MET A 100 0.17 -13.04 2.19
CA MET A 100 0.20 -11.59 2.06
C MET A 100 -0.06 -11.12 0.63
N LEU A 101 0.63 -11.70 -0.36
CA LEU A 101 0.40 -11.37 -1.78
C LEU A 101 -1.02 -11.68 -2.22
N LEU A 102 -1.56 -12.84 -1.83
CA LEU A 102 -2.95 -13.21 -2.09
C LEU A 102 -3.93 -12.21 -1.47
N THR A 103 -3.69 -11.84 -0.21
CA THR A 103 -4.50 -10.83 0.50
C THR A 103 -4.46 -9.49 -0.24
N ALA A 104 -3.27 -9.10 -0.70
CA ALA A 104 -3.07 -7.84 -1.39
C ALA A 104 -3.80 -7.78 -2.73
N VAL A 105 -3.74 -8.85 -3.51
CA VAL A 105 -4.52 -8.97 -4.75
C VAL A 105 -6.02 -8.92 -4.45
N VAL A 106 -6.52 -9.72 -3.51
CA VAL A 106 -7.96 -9.79 -3.19
C VAL A 106 -8.47 -8.43 -2.71
N LEU A 107 -7.81 -7.80 -1.74
CA LEU A 107 -8.21 -6.49 -1.24
C LEU A 107 -8.10 -5.39 -2.30
N ASN A 108 -7.11 -5.48 -3.21
CA ASN A 108 -7.01 -4.54 -4.33
C ASN A 108 -8.17 -4.64 -5.30
N GLN A 109 -8.48 -5.86 -5.72
CA GLN A 109 -9.60 -6.08 -6.62
C GLN A 109 -10.94 -5.68 -5.97
N LEU A 110 -11.13 -6.00 -4.69
CA LEU A 110 -12.32 -5.59 -3.95
C LEU A 110 -12.38 -4.07 -3.76
N GLY A 111 -11.28 -3.41 -3.42
CA GLY A 111 -11.23 -1.96 -3.28
C GLY A 111 -11.60 -1.24 -4.58
N GLN A 112 -11.02 -1.67 -5.70
CA GLN A 112 -11.33 -1.12 -7.03
C GLN A 112 -12.76 -1.43 -7.49
N ALA A 113 -13.30 -2.61 -7.16
CA ALA A 113 -14.63 -3.01 -7.58
C ALA A 113 -15.76 -2.41 -6.73
N LEU A 114 -15.54 -2.23 -5.42
CA LEU A 114 -16.56 -1.81 -4.47
C LEU A 114 -16.63 -0.30 -4.29
N ILE A 115 -15.54 0.42 -4.54
CA ILE A 115 -15.53 1.88 -4.48
C ILE A 115 -16.02 2.41 -5.85
N PRO A 116 -17.22 3.02 -5.93
CA PRO A 116 -17.80 3.46 -7.19
C PRO A 116 -17.25 4.84 -7.61
N VAL A 117 -15.94 5.01 -7.56
CA VAL A 117 -15.28 6.29 -7.82
C VAL A 117 -14.15 6.07 -8.80
N LYS A 118 -14.25 6.71 -9.96
CA LYS A 118 -13.14 6.85 -10.90
C LYS A 118 -12.65 8.29 -10.85
N ARG A 119 -11.40 8.48 -10.48
CA ARG A 119 -10.78 9.80 -10.36
C ARG A 119 -9.55 9.86 -11.25
N ALA A 120 -9.50 10.88 -12.10
CA ALA A 120 -8.30 11.19 -12.86
C ALA A 120 -7.26 11.85 -11.95
N SER A 121 -5.98 11.61 -12.21
CA SER A 121 -4.87 12.18 -11.45
C SER A 121 -4.85 13.72 -11.53
N PRO A 122 -4.14 14.39 -10.61
CA PRO A 122 -3.99 15.85 -10.64
C PRO A 122 -3.52 16.38 -12.01
N THR A 123 -2.56 15.67 -12.63
CA THR A 123 -2.00 16.03 -13.93
C THR A 123 -2.97 15.93 -15.11
N LEU A 124 -4.11 15.26 -14.93
CA LEU A 124 -5.21 15.20 -15.90
C LEU A 124 -6.39 16.11 -15.52
N SER A 125 -6.35 16.71 -14.33
CA SER A 125 -7.46 17.49 -13.77
C SER A 125 -7.21 19.00 -13.81
N PHE A 126 -5.95 19.42 -13.88
CA PHE A 126 -5.56 20.83 -13.97
C PHE A 126 -4.94 21.16 -15.34
N GLU A 127 -5.20 22.39 -15.81
CA GLU A 127 -4.58 22.98 -17.00
C GLU A 127 -3.28 23.73 -16.64
N HIS A 128 -2.44 24.01 -17.64
CA HIS A 128 -1.19 24.78 -17.48
C HIS A 128 -0.20 24.24 -16.44
N ILE A 129 -0.06 22.91 -16.39
CA ILE A 129 0.84 22.21 -15.49
C ILE A 129 2.14 21.80 -16.17
N TYR A 130 3.16 21.51 -15.38
CA TYR A 130 4.40 20.87 -15.87
C TYR A 130 4.33 19.35 -15.77
N ARG A 131 4.61 18.64 -16.86
CA ARG A 131 4.72 17.18 -16.87
C ARG A 131 6.16 16.74 -17.02
N VAL A 132 6.58 15.78 -16.20
CA VAL A 132 7.96 15.28 -16.22
C VAL A 132 8.28 14.60 -17.55
N SER A 133 7.32 13.88 -18.12
CA SER A 133 7.46 13.27 -19.45
C SER A 133 7.68 14.31 -20.56
N GLU A 134 7.09 15.50 -20.44
CA GLU A 134 7.27 16.60 -21.40
C GLU A 134 8.59 17.32 -21.18
N LEU A 135 9.02 17.50 -19.92
CA LEU A 135 10.25 18.22 -19.57
C LEU A 135 11.53 17.43 -19.85
N LEU A 136 11.53 16.11 -19.63
CA LEU A 136 12.73 15.28 -19.79
C LEU A 136 12.65 14.30 -20.97
N HIS A 137 11.49 14.16 -21.63
CA HIS A 137 11.25 13.17 -22.68
C HIS A 137 11.55 11.71 -22.26
N ILE A 138 11.52 11.43 -20.95
CA ILE A 138 11.69 10.09 -20.37
C ILE A 138 10.31 9.52 -20.03
N PRO A 139 10.04 8.24 -20.38
CA PRO A 139 8.80 7.59 -20.01
C PRO A 139 8.68 7.50 -18.48
N THR A 140 7.76 8.29 -17.92
CA THR A 140 7.47 8.37 -16.49
C THR A 140 5.97 8.18 -16.27
N LYS A 141 5.57 7.56 -15.15
CA LYS A 141 4.15 7.45 -14.78
C LYS A 141 3.75 8.75 -14.09
N ASP A 142 3.51 9.79 -14.87
CA ASP A 142 3.12 11.12 -14.38
C ASP A 142 1.61 11.41 -14.57
N ALA A 143 0.82 10.45 -15.08
CA ALA A 143 -0.63 10.54 -15.20
C ALA A 143 -1.34 9.20 -14.97
N SER A 144 -2.53 9.24 -14.36
CA SER A 144 -3.41 8.09 -14.21
C SER A 144 -4.87 8.49 -14.43
N LYS A 145 -5.60 7.73 -15.26
CA LYS A 145 -7.03 7.95 -15.50
C LYS A 145 -7.93 7.40 -14.39
N ASP A 146 -7.39 6.53 -13.55
CA ASP A 146 -8.10 5.87 -12.46
C ASP A 146 -7.13 5.71 -11.28
N SER A 147 -6.97 6.79 -10.52
CA SER A 147 -5.96 6.91 -9.47
C SER A 147 -6.46 6.53 -8.08
N PHE A 148 -7.78 6.33 -7.91
CA PHE A 148 -8.43 6.07 -6.63
C PHE A 148 -9.06 4.67 -6.59
N PRO A 149 -8.79 3.84 -5.56
CA PRO A 149 -7.79 4.01 -4.51
C PRO A 149 -6.35 3.81 -5.04
N GLY A 150 -5.36 4.36 -4.34
CA GLY A 150 -3.94 4.17 -4.70
C GLY A 150 -3.51 2.71 -4.55
N ASP A 151 -3.29 2.02 -5.67
CA ASP A 151 -2.92 0.61 -5.75
C ASP A 151 -1.57 0.32 -5.09
N HIS A 152 -0.56 1.12 -5.43
CA HIS A 152 0.80 0.98 -4.91
C HIS A 152 0.86 1.26 -3.41
N GLY A 153 0.18 2.32 -2.96
CA GLY A 153 0.11 2.68 -1.55
C GLY A 153 -0.56 1.58 -0.72
N MET A 154 -1.60 0.96 -1.25
CA MET A 154 -2.30 -0.11 -0.56
C MET A 154 -1.44 -1.39 -0.45
N MET A 155 -0.73 -1.80 -1.50
CA MET A 155 0.19 -2.96 -1.43
C MET A 155 1.22 -2.80 -0.30
N LEU A 156 1.81 -1.60 -0.19
CA LEU A 156 2.82 -1.27 0.83
C LEU A 156 2.22 -1.16 2.25
N LEU A 157 0.98 -0.71 2.39
CA LEU A 157 0.26 -0.71 3.67
C LEU A 157 -0.11 -2.13 4.14
N ILE A 158 -0.53 -3.00 3.22
CA ILE A 158 -0.78 -4.43 3.52
C ILE A 158 0.51 -5.08 4.00
N PHE A 159 1.61 -4.86 3.28
CA PHE A 159 2.93 -5.31 3.71
C PHE A 159 3.25 -4.84 5.12
N SER A 160 3.08 -3.55 5.40
CA SER A 160 3.36 -2.97 6.72
C SER A 160 2.57 -3.63 7.85
N ALA A 161 1.30 -3.91 7.62
CA ALA A 161 0.44 -4.58 8.59
C ALA A 161 0.79 -6.07 8.78
N PHE A 162 1.17 -6.77 7.71
CA PHE A 162 1.70 -8.14 7.82
C PHE A 162 3.02 -8.18 8.59
N MET A 163 3.94 -7.25 8.31
CA MET A 163 5.19 -7.11 9.05
C MET A 163 4.94 -6.84 10.53
N LEU A 164 4.00 -5.93 10.83
CA LEU A 164 3.58 -5.66 12.21
C LEU A 164 3.01 -6.90 12.91
N ARG A 165 2.15 -7.67 12.23
CA ARG A 165 1.44 -8.82 12.80
C ARG A 165 2.35 -10.02 13.06
N TYR A 166 3.24 -10.34 12.12
CA TYR A 166 4.01 -11.59 12.11
C TYR A 166 5.46 -11.43 12.53
N PHE A 167 6.06 -10.25 12.33
CA PHE A 167 7.48 -10.00 12.58
C PHE A 167 7.72 -8.93 13.64
N GLY A 168 6.65 -8.33 14.18
CA GLY A 168 6.67 -7.44 15.33
C GLY A 168 6.74 -5.95 14.98
N LYS A 169 6.71 -5.11 16.03
CA LYS A 169 6.56 -3.65 15.91
C LYS A 169 7.66 -2.99 15.10
N THR A 170 8.92 -3.37 15.33
CA THR A 170 10.08 -2.80 14.61
C THR A 170 9.98 -3.07 13.11
N ALA A 171 9.61 -4.30 12.72
CA ALA A 171 9.42 -4.65 11.31
C ALA A 171 8.26 -3.86 10.68
N GLY A 172 7.16 -3.69 11.41
CA GLY A 172 6.04 -2.85 10.98
C GLY A 172 6.44 -1.39 10.78
N ILE A 173 7.26 -0.81 11.66
CA ILE A 173 7.77 0.57 11.52
C ILE A 173 8.68 0.70 10.30
N ILE A 174 9.62 -0.23 10.10
CA ILE A 174 10.50 -0.23 8.92
C ILE A 174 9.66 -0.33 7.64
N ALA A 175 8.67 -1.21 7.62
CA ALA A 175 7.76 -1.35 6.49
C ALA A 175 6.94 -0.08 6.23
N LEU A 176 6.52 0.64 7.28
CA LEU A 176 5.83 1.92 7.13
C LEU A 176 6.76 3.01 6.55
N ILE A 177 8.05 3.00 6.91
CA ILE A 177 9.05 3.89 6.29
C ILE A 177 9.18 3.56 4.80
N ILE A 178 9.26 2.27 4.45
CA ILE A 178 9.26 1.82 3.03
C ILE A 178 8.01 2.35 2.33
N PHE A 179 6.82 2.21 2.94
CA PHE A 179 5.59 2.77 2.39
C PHE A 179 5.71 4.26 2.08
N VAL A 180 6.14 5.09 3.04
CA VAL A 180 6.27 6.55 2.83
C VAL A 180 7.25 6.86 1.70
N VAL A 181 8.43 6.23 1.71
CA VAL A 181 9.49 6.49 0.73
C VAL A 181 9.07 6.15 -0.70
N PHE A 182 8.31 5.06 -0.90
CA PHE A 182 7.93 4.60 -2.23
C PHE A 182 6.57 5.10 -2.70
N ALA A 183 5.64 5.43 -1.80
CA ALA A 183 4.32 5.95 -2.17
C ALA A 183 4.33 7.46 -2.43
N PHE A 184 5.13 8.22 -1.67
CA PHE A 184 5.11 9.68 -1.76
C PHE A 184 5.60 10.26 -3.11
N PRO A 185 6.61 9.70 -3.79
CA PRO A 185 7.01 10.16 -5.12
C PRO A 185 5.86 10.18 -6.15
N ARG A 186 4.88 9.27 -6.02
CA ARG A 186 3.70 9.20 -6.90
C ARG A 186 2.75 10.39 -6.71
N VAL A 187 2.70 10.95 -5.50
CA VAL A 187 1.99 12.20 -5.21
C VAL A 187 2.78 13.39 -5.75
N MET A 188 4.09 13.39 -5.55
CA MET A 188 4.97 14.50 -5.96
C MET A 188 5.01 14.72 -7.47
N ILE A 189 4.96 13.63 -8.26
CA ILE A 189 4.87 13.74 -9.72
C ILE A 189 3.45 14.09 -10.21
N GLY A 190 2.44 14.00 -9.35
CA GLY A 190 1.04 14.22 -9.68
C GLY A 190 0.35 13.05 -10.39
N ALA A 191 0.87 11.84 -10.27
CA ALA A 191 0.22 10.63 -10.76
C ALA A 191 -0.93 10.16 -9.87
N HIS A 192 -0.88 10.51 -8.58
CA HIS A 192 -1.94 10.29 -7.61
C HIS A 192 -2.18 11.56 -6.80
N TRP A 193 -3.42 11.76 -6.36
CA TRP A 193 -3.74 12.73 -5.32
C TRP A 193 -3.23 12.23 -3.97
N PHE A 194 -3.04 13.15 -3.03
CA PHE A 194 -2.70 12.78 -1.66
C PHE A 194 -3.81 11.93 -1.03
N THR A 195 -5.06 12.27 -1.27
CA THR A 195 -6.22 11.51 -0.79
C THR A 195 -6.35 10.13 -1.42
N ASP A 196 -5.77 9.88 -2.59
CA ASP A 196 -5.82 8.53 -3.20
C ASP A 196 -5.13 7.50 -2.29
N ILE A 197 -4.09 7.94 -1.60
CA ILE A 197 -3.34 7.15 -0.63
C ILE A 197 -3.99 7.25 0.75
N VAL A 198 -4.17 8.46 1.26
CA VAL A 198 -4.62 8.66 2.65
C VAL A 198 -6.08 8.30 2.84
N VAL A 199 -6.97 8.64 1.92
CA VAL A 199 -8.38 8.26 2.01
C VAL A 199 -8.58 6.92 1.33
N GLY A 200 -8.19 6.79 0.06
CA GLY A 200 -8.45 5.59 -0.74
C GLY A 200 -7.81 4.34 -0.15
N SER A 201 -6.47 4.29 -0.11
CA SER A 201 -5.77 3.10 0.40
C SER A 201 -6.08 2.83 1.86
N LEU A 202 -6.06 3.83 2.77
CA LEU A 202 -6.33 3.57 4.19
C LEU A 202 -7.78 3.10 4.45
N THR A 203 -8.78 3.59 3.71
CA THR A 203 -10.17 3.11 3.87
C THR A 203 -10.24 1.60 3.63
N VAL A 204 -9.70 1.13 2.52
CA VAL A 204 -9.72 -0.30 2.17
C VAL A 204 -8.97 -1.11 3.23
N ILE A 205 -7.83 -0.61 3.69
CA ILE A 205 -7.02 -1.27 4.71
C ILE A 205 -7.73 -1.32 6.07
N LEU A 206 -8.33 -0.22 6.50
CA LEU A 206 -9.02 -0.12 7.79
C LEU A 206 -10.30 -0.93 7.84
N ILE A 207 -10.96 -1.16 6.70
CA ILE A 207 -12.17 -1.97 6.62
C ILE A 207 -11.83 -3.45 6.39
N GLY A 208 -10.96 -3.77 5.45
CA GLY A 208 -10.73 -5.16 5.03
C GLY A 208 -9.72 -5.91 5.90
N LEU A 209 -8.61 -5.25 6.24
CA LEU A 209 -7.45 -5.93 6.82
C LEU A 209 -7.65 -6.37 8.29
N PRO A 210 -8.39 -5.65 9.16
CA PRO A 210 -8.67 -6.10 10.52
C PRO A 210 -9.38 -7.45 10.57
N TRP A 211 -10.36 -7.69 9.68
CA TRP A 211 -11.02 -8.99 9.58
C TRP A 211 -10.06 -10.11 9.21
N TRP A 212 -9.04 -9.82 8.42
CA TRP A 212 -8.08 -10.81 7.98
C TRP A 212 -7.01 -11.11 9.04
N LEU A 213 -6.38 -10.06 9.59
CA LEU A 213 -5.19 -10.19 10.45
C LEU A 213 -5.47 -10.24 11.95
N MET A 214 -6.64 -9.73 12.39
CA MET A 214 -7.03 -9.70 13.80
C MET A 214 -8.00 -10.82 14.19
N THR A 215 -8.37 -11.65 13.21
CA THR A 215 -9.07 -12.91 13.43
C THR A 215 -8.10 -14.08 13.16
N PRO A 216 -8.48 -15.33 13.48
CA PRO A 216 -7.67 -16.50 13.11
C PRO A 216 -7.61 -16.82 11.60
N LEU A 217 -8.23 -16.01 10.72
CA LEU A 217 -8.35 -16.32 9.29
C LEU A 217 -6.99 -16.40 8.58
N SER A 218 -6.14 -15.40 8.76
CA SER A 218 -4.79 -15.39 8.15
C SER A 218 -3.93 -16.55 8.66
N ASP A 219 -4.04 -16.88 9.95
CA ASP A 219 -3.32 -18.01 10.56
C ASP A 219 -3.81 -19.36 10.02
N ARG A 220 -5.13 -19.51 9.81
CA ARG A 220 -5.71 -20.70 9.16
C ARG A 220 -5.28 -20.83 7.70
N ALA A 221 -5.19 -19.72 6.97
CA ALA A 221 -4.70 -19.72 5.59
C ALA A 221 -3.22 -20.16 5.55
N ILE A 222 -2.37 -19.63 6.43
CA ILE A 222 -0.97 -20.06 6.55
C ILE A 222 -0.89 -21.56 6.85
N ALA A 223 -1.66 -22.06 7.83
CA ALA A 223 -1.68 -23.48 8.16
C ALA A 223 -2.18 -24.37 7.00
N LEU A 224 -3.15 -23.90 6.21
CA LEU A 224 -3.60 -24.57 4.99
C LEU A 224 -2.42 -24.71 4.01
N PHE A 225 -1.76 -23.60 3.67
CA PHE A 225 -0.59 -23.64 2.77
C PHE A 225 0.54 -24.51 3.33
N GLU A 226 0.76 -24.51 4.65
CA GLU A 226 1.74 -25.39 5.29
C GLU A 226 1.41 -26.88 5.16
N ASN A 227 0.13 -27.25 5.03
CA ASN A 227 -0.27 -28.65 4.87
C ASN A 227 -0.26 -29.12 3.41
N TYR A 228 -0.61 -28.24 2.47
CA TYR A 228 -0.78 -28.57 1.06
C TYR A 228 0.46 -28.32 0.18
N LEU A 229 1.37 -27.40 0.56
CA LEU A 229 2.60 -27.19 -0.22
C LEU A 229 3.61 -28.33 0.02
N PRO A 230 4.21 -28.91 -1.04
CA PRO A 230 5.18 -29.99 -0.90
C PRO A 230 6.41 -29.54 -0.09
N GLY A 231 6.89 -30.41 0.80
CA GLY A 231 8.07 -30.18 1.62
C GLY A 231 8.16 -31.19 2.77
N GLY A 232 9.37 -31.74 3.00
CA GLY A 232 9.62 -32.74 4.05
C GLY A 232 9.50 -32.23 5.49
N ASN A 233 9.42 -30.91 5.68
CA ASN A 233 9.34 -30.25 6.99
C ASN A 233 7.91 -29.84 7.32
N LYS A 234 6.98 -30.80 7.31
CA LYS A 234 5.64 -30.58 7.87
C LYS A 234 5.78 -30.44 9.38
N GLN A 235 5.34 -29.32 9.95
CA GLN A 235 5.15 -29.26 11.40
C GLN A 235 4.08 -30.28 11.74
N ILE A 236 4.49 -31.39 12.37
CA ILE A 236 3.56 -32.30 13.01
C ILE A 236 2.98 -31.52 14.19
N LEU A 237 1.82 -30.90 13.97
CA LEU A 237 0.97 -30.40 15.03
C LEU A 237 0.63 -31.60 15.91
N ASN A 238 1.38 -31.78 17.01
CA ASN A 238 0.95 -32.67 18.07
C ASN A 238 -0.41 -32.19 18.58
N LYS A 239 -1.34 -33.14 18.60
CA LYS A 239 -2.76 -33.00 18.96
C LYS A 239 -3.00 -32.21 20.24
#